data_AF-A0A7C9PXT0-F1
#
_entry.id   AF-A0A7C9PXT0-F1
#
_cell.length_a   1.000
_cell.length_b   1.000
_cell.length_c   1.000
_cell.angle_alpha   90.00
_cell.angle_beta   90.00
_cell.angle_gamma   90.00
#
_symmetry.space_group_name_H-M   'P 1'
#
loop_
_entity.id
_entity.type
_entity.pdbx_description
1 polymer ?
#
loop_
_entity_poly.entity_id
_entity_poly.type
_entity_poly.pdbx_seq_one_letter_code
_entity_poly.pdbx_strand_id
1 'polypeptide(L)'
;MDEKDCAAAYQELVEILEEHQLGWLAEKVARTIEDGKTSLNYPEWKQDPHLDFENFTAREQLFVLIDTMENVLVKNAEMACETADMLREIGGQRTPNGMIVHSVDGSEKFFNFNPESVAAQRQNAQELMAILEEMRKETANNVN
;
A
#
# COMPACT_ATOMS: atom_id res chain seq x y z
N MET A 1 6.99 -19.38 -6.63
CA MET A 1 5.57 -19.72 -6.86
C MET A 1 5.29 -19.85 -8.35
N ASP A 2 4.48 -20.83 -8.75
CA ASP A 2 3.96 -20.90 -10.13
C ASP A 2 2.75 -19.96 -10.33
N GLU A 3 2.21 -19.84 -11.55
CA GLU A 3 1.08 -18.94 -11.83
C GLU A 3 -0.21 -19.33 -11.07
N LYS A 4 -0.43 -20.61 -10.79
CA LYS A 4 -1.59 -21.08 -10.03
C LYS A 4 -1.44 -20.72 -8.56
N ASP A 5 -0.24 -20.90 -8.00
CA ASP A 5 0.08 -20.47 -6.64
C ASP A 5 -0.08 -18.95 -6.49
N CYS A 6 0.35 -18.18 -7.50
CA CYS A 6 0.20 -16.72 -7.50
C CYS A 6 -1.27 -16.30 -7.52
N ALA A 7 -2.10 -16.95 -8.34
CA ALA A 7 -3.54 -16.69 -8.37
C ALA A 7 -4.23 -17.02 -7.04
N ALA A 8 -3.85 -18.13 -6.40
CA ALA A 8 -4.39 -18.51 -5.10
C ALA A 8 -3.99 -17.50 -4.01
N ALA A 9 -2.71 -17.11 -3.94
CA ALA A 9 -2.23 -16.12 -2.99
C ALA A 9 -2.86 -14.73 -3.21
N TYR A 10 -3.09 -14.33 -4.46
CA TYR A 10 -3.82 -13.11 -4.78
C TYR A 10 -5.23 -13.14 -4.17
N GLN A 11 -5.96 -14.23 -4.39
CA GLN A 11 -7.32 -14.38 -3.89
C GLN A 11 -7.38 -14.38 -2.35
N GLU A 12 -6.45 -15.08 -1.70
CA GLU A 12 -6.35 -15.12 -0.23
C GLU A 12 -6.08 -13.72 0.35
N LEU A 13 -5.19 -12.93 -0.26
CA LEU A 13 -4.94 -11.56 0.17
C LEU A 13 -6.17 -10.65 -0.04
N VAL A 14 -6.92 -10.83 -1.12
CA VAL A 14 -8.18 -10.10 -1.36
C VAL A 14 -9.20 -10.42 -0.25
N GLU A 15 -9.37 -11.70 0.09
CA GLU A 15 -10.27 -12.12 1.16
C GLU A 15 -9.87 -11.52 2.51
N ILE A 16 -8.58 -11.54 2.85
CA ILE A 16 -8.06 -10.90 4.07
C ILE A 16 -8.38 -9.40 4.08
N LEU A 17 -8.21 -8.69 2.94
CA LEU A 17 -8.53 -7.27 2.84
C LEU A 17 -10.04 -7.03 3.05
N GLU A 18 -10.91 -7.86 2.49
CA GLU A 18 -12.36 -7.75 2.68
C GLU A 18 -12.76 -7.96 4.14
N GLU A 19 -12.23 -8.98 4.81
CA GLU A 19 -12.48 -9.27 6.23
C GLU A 19 -12.11 -8.09 7.14
N HIS A 20 -11.08 -7.32 6.77
CA HIS A 20 -10.59 -6.17 7.51
C HIS A 20 -11.22 -4.83 7.07
N GLN A 21 -12.30 -4.86 6.28
CA GLN A 21 -12.96 -3.66 5.73
C GLN A 21 -12.05 -2.81 4.83
N LEU A 22 -11.05 -3.44 4.24
CA LEU A 22 -10.09 -2.86 3.30
C LEU A 22 -10.37 -3.29 1.85
N GLY A 23 -11.57 -3.81 1.55
CA GLY A 23 -11.97 -4.25 0.20
C GLY A 23 -11.83 -3.16 -0.88
N TRP A 24 -11.89 -1.88 -0.50
CA TRP A 24 -11.62 -0.77 -1.41
C TRP A 24 -10.19 -0.79 -2.00
N LEU A 25 -9.21 -1.39 -1.30
CA LEU A 25 -7.86 -1.61 -1.83
C LEU A 25 -7.88 -2.67 -2.92
N ALA A 26 -8.59 -3.78 -2.69
CA ALA A 26 -8.76 -4.82 -3.69
C ALA A 26 -9.48 -4.28 -4.93
N GLU A 27 -10.53 -3.45 -4.77
CA GLU A 27 -11.20 -2.78 -5.89
C GLU A 27 -10.25 -1.85 -6.67
N LYS A 28 -9.40 -1.09 -5.97
CA LYS A 28 -8.41 -0.21 -6.61
C LYS A 28 -7.40 -1.02 -7.44
N VAL A 29 -6.94 -2.15 -6.90
CA VAL A 29 -6.03 -3.06 -7.60
C VAL A 29 -6.72 -3.69 -8.80
N ALA A 30 -7.95 -4.16 -8.64
CA ALA A 30 -8.75 -4.75 -9.72
C ALA A 30 -8.91 -3.77 -10.89
N ARG A 31 -9.23 -2.49 -10.62
CA ARG A 31 -9.28 -1.45 -11.67
C ARG A 31 -7.94 -1.25 -12.36
N THR A 32 -6.85 -1.24 -11.59
CA THR A 32 -5.49 -1.09 -12.15
C THR A 32 -5.13 -2.26 -13.08
N ILE A 33 -5.59 -3.47 -12.73
CA ILE A 33 -5.41 -4.68 -13.55
C ILE A 33 -6.31 -4.63 -14.79
N GLU A 34 -7.57 -4.20 -14.65
CA GLU A 34 -8.54 -4.05 -15.74
C GLU A 34 -8.10 -3.02 -16.77
N ASP A 35 -7.52 -1.90 -16.33
CA ASP A 35 -6.96 -0.87 -17.21
C ASP A 35 -5.80 -1.41 -18.07
N GLY A 36 -5.20 -2.52 -17.65
CA GLY A 36 -4.18 -3.25 -18.39
C GLY A 36 -2.82 -2.55 -18.42
N LYS A 37 -1.82 -3.25 -18.97
CA LYS A 37 -0.50 -2.67 -19.24
C LYS A 37 -0.54 -1.98 -20.60
N THR A 38 -0.30 -0.67 -20.62
CA THR A 38 -0.12 0.06 -21.89
C THR A 38 1.34 -0.04 -22.33
N SER A 39 1.59 -0.61 -23.51
CA SER A 39 2.91 -0.58 -24.14
C SER A 39 2.85 0.22 -25.44
N LEU A 40 3.88 1.03 -25.69
CA LEU A 40 4.04 1.71 -26.97
C LEU A 40 4.81 0.78 -27.90
N ASN A 41 4.14 0.33 -28.95
CA ASN A 41 4.75 -0.53 -29.95
C ASN A 41 5.04 0.27 -31.22
N TYR A 42 6.24 0.07 -31.77
CA TYR A 42 6.68 0.66 -33.04
C TYR A 42 6.86 -0.48 -34.04
N PRO A 43 5.82 -0.85 -34.81
CA PRO A 43 5.99 -1.79 -35.90
C PRO A 43 6.99 -1.20 -36.90
N GLU A 44 7.98 -2.00 -37.34
CA GLU A 44 9.06 -1.54 -38.25
C GLU A 44 8.55 -0.86 -39.54
N TRP A 45 7.29 -1.10 -39.92
CA TRP A 45 6.63 -0.56 -41.11
C TRP A 45 5.78 0.69 -40.87
N LYS A 46 5.71 1.21 -39.64
CA LYS A 46 4.94 2.43 -39.29
C LYS A 46 5.82 3.50 -38.65
N GLN A 47 5.59 4.76 -39.06
CA GLN A 47 6.24 5.92 -38.46
C GLN A 47 5.59 6.39 -37.15
N ASP A 48 4.34 5.98 -36.88
CA ASP A 48 3.61 6.39 -35.68
C ASP A 48 3.47 5.22 -34.68
N PRO A 49 3.68 5.47 -33.38
CA PRO A 49 3.49 4.47 -32.34
C PRO A 49 2.02 4.06 -32.20
N HIS A 50 1.79 2.78 -31.92
CA HIS A 50 0.50 2.27 -31.48
C HIS A 50 0.55 1.91 -30.00
N LEU A 51 -0.58 2.14 -29.32
CA LEU A 51 -0.77 1.70 -27.95
C LEU A 51 -1.32 0.28 -27.97
N ASP A 52 -0.57 -0.67 -27.43
CA ASP A 52 -1.02 -2.04 -27.19
C ASP A 52 -1.42 -2.18 -25.72
N PHE A 53 -2.46 -2.99 -25.49
CA PHE A 53 -2.95 -3.32 -24.16
C PHE A 53 -2.63 -4.78 -23.87
N GLU A 54 -1.83 -5.03 -22.86
CA GLU A 54 -1.48 -6.38 -22.39
C GLU A 54 -2.15 -6.67 -21.05
N ASN A 55 -2.68 -7.89 -20.92
CA ASN A 55 -3.22 -8.37 -19.65
C ASN A 55 -2.08 -8.67 -18.68
N PHE A 56 -2.35 -8.47 -17.38
CA PHE A 56 -1.46 -8.92 -16.31
C PHE A 56 -1.55 -10.45 -16.14
N THR A 57 -0.40 -11.13 -15.98
CA THR A 57 -0.37 -12.52 -15.51
C THR A 57 -0.75 -12.59 -14.02
N ALA A 58 -1.10 -13.77 -13.49
CA ALA A 58 -1.49 -13.89 -12.09
C ALA A 58 -0.34 -13.48 -11.16
N ARG A 59 0.90 -13.77 -11.54
CA ARG A 59 2.09 -13.28 -10.85
C ARG A 59 2.16 -11.76 -10.81
N GLU A 60 1.95 -11.09 -11.94
CA GLU A 60 2.01 -9.63 -11.98
C GLU A 60 0.86 -8.99 -11.19
N GLN A 61 -0.34 -9.57 -11.25
CA GLN A 61 -1.49 -9.14 -10.44
C GLN A 61 -1.17 -9.23 -8.93
N LEU A 62 -0.55 -10.33 -8.49
CA LEU A 62 -0.09 -10.49 -7.11
C LEU A 62 0.93 -9.40 -6.72
N PHE A 63 1.88 -9.07 -7.59
CA PHE A 63 2.83 -7.98 -7.30
C PHE A 63 2.14 -6.62 -7.19
N VAL A 64 1.18 -6.31 -8.07
CA VAL A 64 0.41 -5.04 -7.98
C VAL A 64 -0.34 -4.95 -6.66
N LEU A 65 -0.91 -6.07 -6.19
CA LEU A 65 -1.60 -6.13 -4.88
C LEU A 65 -0.63 -5.91 -3.72
N ILE A 66 0.49 -6.64 -3.70
CA ILE A 66 1.54 -6.50 -2.68
C ILE A 66 2.06 -5.05 -2.62
N ASP A 67 2.40 -4.46 -3.78
CA ASP A 67 2.87 -3.07 -3.86
C ASP A 67 1.82 -2.08 -3.36
N THR A 68 0.54 -2.33 -3.65
CA THR A 68 -0.54 -1.45 -3.19
C THR A 68 -0.74 -1.56 -1.68
N MET A 69 -0.70 -2.77 -1.11
CA MET A 69 -0.78 -2.99 0.33
C MET A 69 0.38 -2.33 1.06
N GLU A 70 1.61 -2.49 0.56
CA GLU A 70 2.80 -1.84 1.13
C GLU A 70 2.65 -0.31 1.10
N ASN A 71 2.29 0.26 -0.05
CA ASN A 71 2.15 1.70 -0.20
C ASN A 71 1.04 2.31 0.65
N VAL A 72 -0.06 1.60 0.89
CA VAL A 72 -1.21 2.15 1.61
C VAL A 72 -1.17 1.81 3.09
N LEU A 73 -0.79 0.60 3.47
CA LEU A 73 -0.89 0.16 4.86
C LEU A 73 0.41 0.47 5.62
N VAL A 74 1.57 0.20 5.01
CA VAL A 74 2.86 0.42 5.66
C VAL A 74 3.21 1.90 5.66
N LYS A 75 3.22 2.55 4.50
CA LYS A 75 3.64 3.97 4.41
C LYS A 75 2.69 4.92 5.16
N ASN A 76 1.39 4.63 5.23
CA ASN A 76 0.48 5.45 6.04
C ASN A 76 0.77 5.29 7.55
N ALA A 77 1.13 4.09 8.02
CA ALA A 77 1.52 3.89 9.41
C ALA A 77 2.82 4.63 9.74
N GLU A 78 3.80 4.63 8.83
CA GLU A 78 5.04 5.41 8.95
C GLU A 78 4.75 6.91 8.97
N MET A 79 3.93 7.41 8.05
CA MET A 79 3.55 8.82 7.99
C MET A 79 2.79 9.27 9.25
N ALA A 80 1.93 8.41 9.81
CA ALA A 80 1.25 8.69 11.07
C ALA A 80 2.24 8.80 12.24
N CYS A 81 3.29 7.96 12.25
CA CYS A 81 4.38 8.05 13.23
C CYS A 81 5.16 9.36 13.09
N GLU A 82 5.60 9.69 11.88
CA GLU A 82 6.34 10.93 11.59
C GLU A 82 5.51 12.16 11.97
N THR A 83 4.21 12.15 11.67
CA THR A 83 3.28 13.21 12.08
C THR A 83 3.20 13.32 13.59
N ALA A 84 3.07 12.20 14.30
CA ALA A 84 3.02 12.20 15.76
C ALA A 84 4.31 12.72 16.41
N ASP A 85 5.47 12.43 15.82
CA ASP A 85 6.77 12.89 16.32
C ASP A 85 6.96 14.38 16.03
N MET A 86 6.66 14.85 14.82
CA MET A 86 6.67 16.29 14.47
C MET A 86 5.77 17.11 15.40
N LEU A 87 4.56 16.63 15.68
CA LEU A 87 3.62 17.32 16.58
C LEU A 87 4.14 17.40 18.01
N ARG A 88 4.92 16.42 18.49
CA ARG A 88 5.60 16.50 19.80
C ARG A 88 6.71 17.53 19.80
N GLU A 89 7.53 17.57 18.75
CA GLU A 89 8.66 18.49 18.65
C GLU A 89 8.23 19.97 18.70
N ILE A 90 7.07 20.29 18.12
CA ILE A 90 6.50 21.65 18.17
C ILE A 90 5.73 21.96 19.47
N GLY A 91 5.85 21.11 20.50
CA GLY A 91 5.24 21.35 21.81
C GLY A 91 3.80 20.86 21.94
N GLY A 92 3.36 19.95 21.08
CA GLY A 92 2.02 19.38 21.14
C GLY A 92 1.75 18.62 22.44
N GLN A 93 0.58 18.84 23.04
CA GLN A 93 0.13 18.15 24.24
C GLN A 93 -0.69 16.92 23.87
N ARG A 94 -0.31 15.75 24.39
CA ARG A 94 -1.06 14.51 24.20
C ARG A 94 -2.41 14.56 24.93
N THR A 95 -3.41 13.99 24.27
CA THR A 95 -4.73 13.67 24.83
C THR A 95 -5.03 12.19 24.55
N PRO A 96 -6.06 11.59 25.17
CA PRO A 96 -6.43 10.20 24.89
C PRO A 96 -6.75 9.92 23.41
N ASN A 97 -7.22 10.92 22.66
CA ASN A 97 -7.71 10.76 21.29
C ASN A 97 -6.91 11.57 20.26
N GLY A 98 -5.78 12.20 20.63
CA GLY A 98 -5.17 13.20 19.76
C GLY A 98 -4.01 13.97 20.37
N MET A 99 -3.58 14.99 19.65
CA MET A 99 -2.67 16.02 20.16
C MET A 99 -3.26 17.41 19.94
N ILE A 100 -3.05 18.30 20.92
CA ILE A 100 -3.35 19.73 20.82
C ILE A 100 -2.05 20.47 20.57
N VAL A 101 -2.04 21.32 19.54
CA VAL A 101 -0.93 22.24 19.26
C VAL A 101 -1.43 23.66 19.41
N HIS A 102 -0.68 24.47 20.17
CA HIS A 102 -0.93 25.89 20.30
C HIS A 102 -0.12 26.65 19.26
N SER A 103 -0.80 27.50 18.50
CA SER A 103 -0.19 28.37 17.50
C SER A 103 0.32 29.66 18.17
N VAL A 104 1.22 30.36 17.48
CA VAL A 104 1.82 31.63 17.96
C VAL A 104 0.76 32.72 18.16
N ASP A 105 -0.35 32.67 17.41
CA ASP A 105 -1.49 33.59 17.54
C ASP A 105 -2.45 33.22 18.69
N GLY A 106 -2.13 32.18 19.47
CA GLY A 106 -2.95 31.68 20.57
C GLY A 106 -4.09 30.76 20.14
N SER A 107 -4.22 30.45 18.84
CA SER A 107 -5.20 29.48 18.36
C SER A 107 -4.78 28.04 18.67
N GLU A 108 -5.75 27.20 19.01
CA GLU A 108 -5.54 25.77 19.26
C GLU A 108 -5.97 24.95 18.05
N LYS A 109 -5.14 23.99 17.66
CA LYS A 109 -5.49 22.98 16.67
C LYS A 109 -5.47 21.60 17.33
N PHE A 110 -6.57 20.89 17.17
CA PHE A 110 -6.69 19.50 17.58
C PHE A 110 -6.43 18.58 16.38
N PHE A 111 -5.47 17.69 16.54
CA PHE A 111 -5.16 16.62 15.59
C PHE A 111 -5.70 15.31 16.16
N ASN A 112 -6.67 14.72 15.46
CA ASN A 112 -7.32 13.49 15.88
C ASN A 112 -6.48 12.27 15.47
N PHE A 113 -5.80 11.66 16.44
CA PHE A 113 -5.08 10.39 16.28
C PHE A 113 -4.73 9.83 17.67
N ASN A 114 -4.89 8.53 17.89
CA ASN A 114 -4.50 7.92 19.15
C ASN A 114 -2.98 7.63 19.14
N PRO A 115 -2.15 8.30 19.97
CA PRO A 115 -0.70 8.11 19.96
C PRO A 115 -0.26 6.70 20.39
N GLU A 116 -1.05 6.00 21.20
CA GLU A 116 -0.79 4.60 21.57
C GLU A 116 -1.10 3.66 20.40
N SER A 117 -2.14 3.95 19.63
CA SER A 117 -2.45 3.22 18.40
C SER A 117 -1.38 3.40 17.33
N VAL A 118 -0.77 4.58 17.21
CA VAL A 118 0.29 4.86 16.23
C VAL A 118 1.51 3.96 16.46
N ALA A 119 1.92 3.73 17.70
CA ALA A 119 3.05 2.85 18.01
C ALA A 119 2.75 1.37 17.69
N ALA A 120 1.56 0.89 18.06
CA ALA A 120 1.13 -0.48 17.72
C ALA A 120 0.98 -0.67 16.20
N GLN A 121 0.44 0.34 15.49
CA GLN A 121 0.33 0.34 14.03
C GLN A 121 1.69 0.24 13.35
N ARG A 122 2.73 0.88 13.90
CA ARG A 122 4.10 0.78 13.37
C ARG A 122 4.61 -0.65 13.43
N GLN A 123 4.44 -1.33 14.57
CA GLN A 123 4.89 -2.71 14.71
C GLN A 123 4.15 -3.62 13.73
N ASN A 124 2.82 -3.51 13.68
CA ASN A 124 2.00 -4.30 12.75
C ASN A 124 2.38 -4.04 11.28
N ALA A 125 2.69 -2.79 10.93
CA ALA A 125 3.15 -2.43 9.59
C ALA A 125 4.52 -3.05 9.25
N GLN A 126 5.45 -3.11 10.21
CA GLN A 126 6.75 -3.76 10.02
C GLN A 126 6.62 -5.28 9.85
N GLU A 127 5.74 -5.91 10.64
CA GLU A 127 5.44 -7.33 10.51
C GLU A 127 4.79 -7.64 9.16
N LEU A 128 3.82 -6.83 8.73
CA LEU A 128 3.20 -6.94 7.41
C LEU A 128 4.24 -6.76 6.29
N MET A 129 5.13 -5.77 6.39
CA MET A 129 6.19 -5.55 5.41
C MET A 129 7.09 -6.77 5.26
N ALA A 130 7.49 -7.41 6.37
CA ALA A 130 8.32 -8.61 6.33
C ALA A 130 7.61 -9.77 5.61
N ILE A 131 6.32 -9.98 5.89
CA ILE A 131 5.50 -11.00 5.21
C ILE A 131 5.41 -10.72 3.71
N LEU A 132 5.09 -9.47 3.34
CA LEU A 132 4.97 -9.06 1.94
C LEU A 132 6.30 -9.21 1.17
N GLU A 133 7.43 -8.89 1.81
CA GLU A 133 8.76 -9.11 1.23
C GLU A 133 9.09 -10.60 1.03
N GLU A 134 8.72 -11.46 1.98
CA GLU A 134 8.91 -12.89 1.88
C GLU A 134 8.10 -13.46 0.71
N MET A 135 6.81 -13.12 0.63
CA MET A 135 5.96 -13.49 -0.51
C MET A 135 6.55 -13.00 -1.84
N ARG A 136 7.09 -11.78 -1.88
CA ARG A 136 7.74 -11.22 -3.08
C ARG A 136 8.96 -12.05 -3.50
N LYS A 137 9.80 -12.47 -2.54
CA LYS A 137 10.98 -13.32 -2.77
C LYS A 137 10.58 -14.70 -3.26
N GLU A 138 9.59 -15.34 -2.64
CA GLU A 138 9.08 -16.66 -3.07
C GLU A 138 8.49 -16.62 -4.47
N THR A 139 7.84 -15.51 -4.82
CA THR A 139 7.29 -15.27 -6.16
C THR A 139 8.40 -15.09 -7.19
N ALA A 140 9.47 -14.37 -6.86
CA ALA A 140 10.60 -14.08 -7.75
C ALA A 140 11.58 -15.27 -7.93
N ASN A 141 11.76 -16.12 -6.91
CA ASN A 141 12.79 -17.17 -6.93
C ASN A 141 12.48 -18.38 -7.83
N ASN A 142 11.23 -18.56 -8.32
CA ASN A 142 10.86 -19.65 -9.25
C ASN A 142 11.02 -19.25 -10.74
N VAL A 143 12.00 -18.39 -11.06
CA VAL A 143 12.31 -17.95 -12.44
C VAL A 143 13.56 -18.65 -13.00
N ASN A 144 14.17 -19.58 -12.25
CA ASN A 144 15.31 -20.41 -12.70
C ASN A 144 14.92 -21.87 -12.97
#